data_AF-A0A6H2C7C6-F1
#
_entry.id   AF-A0A6H2C7C6-F1
#
_cell.length_a   1.000
_cell.length_b   1.000
_cell.length_c   1.000
_cell.angle_alpha   90.00
_cell.angle_beta   90.00
_cell.angle_gamma   90.00
#
_symmetry.space_group_name_H-M   'P 1'
#
loop_
_entity.id
_entity.type
_entity.pdbx_description
1 polymer ?
#
loop_
_entity_poly.entity_id
_entity_poly.type
_entity_poly.pdbx_seq_one_letter_code
_entity_poly.pdbx_strand_id
1 'polypeptide(L)'
;MNELFSIIPDKIRDKLPLTADKKQLLQQQTISQHTPGTILKDFQTILEFLQPDGVEVSNTHHQFSLKYLQQLNSLLSSPIDINFKRPVQKSYPYIHGLYFLLRASGLSQLITKGKKSKLVLDPKFLQIWQNFNPTEQYFTLLESWLVWGDNKLLGNERDMFDQAYLCLFFWEDMPEAGLKFNSYLEQDKLGYFPGFHNLALLHLFGLIELTSGQPQPAKGWRFTDVKPLPLGNAIMAILTESRTNIQIEDYAKFRLDFRIAFETLKPYFQPYFPEWSQTLVIAEGGFTEGTYIFKVTLQDTWRRIAIPSYLNLDEVATAIAEAFDFDPRHLYTFIYQDRTGRILEFDHPELESNPDTSDFRLGDLSLEIENHLQFIFDLRNEWEFDLYLEKIDPDHGEIQESQVLESHGQPPEQEEEYIVCFIEDEWTIELKKPDDD
;
A
#
# COMPACT_ATOMS: atom_id res chain seq x y z
N MET A 1 -12.10 3.82 21.28
CA MET A 1 -11.95 3.43 19.86
C MET A 1 -11.71 1.93 19.66
N ASN A 2 -11.21 1.20 20.65
CA ASN A 2 -10.80 -0.21 20.50
C ASN A 2 -11.94 -1.23 20.24
N GLU A 3 -13.20 -0.90 20.53
CA GLU A 3 -14.35 -1.78 20.22
C GLU A 3 -14.88 -1.64 18.79
N LEU A 4 -14.47 -0.60 18.03
CA LEU A 4 -15.06 -0.31 16.71
C LEU A 4 -14.43 -1.08 15.54
N PHE A 5 -13.31 -1.77 15.77
CA PHE A 5 -12.47 -2.34 14.71
C PHE A 5 -12.16 -3.81 14.98
N SER A 6 -13.19 -4.66 14.93
CA SER A 6 -12.94 -6.09 14.84
C SER A 6 -12.24 -6.42 13.52
N ILE A 7 -11.18 -7.23 13.57
CA ILE A 7 -10.46 -7.74 12.39
C ILE A 7 -11.38 -8.63 11.51
N ILE A 8 -12.51 -9.06 12.09
CA ILE A 8 -13.56 -9.86 11.44
C ILE A 8 -14.94 -9.26 11.74
N PRO A 9 -15.85 -9.12 10.78
CA PRO A 9 -17.24 -8.77 11.05
C PRO A 9 -17.94 -9.72 12.06
N ASP A 10 -18.67 -9.16 13.03
CA ASP A 10 -19.17 -9.89 14.22
C ASP A 10 -19.96 -11.17 13.92
N LYS A 11 -20.72 -11.21 12.82
CA LYS A 11 -21.63 -12.33 12.52
C LYS A 11 -21.08 -13.32 11.50
N ILE A 12 -19.93 -13.05 10.89
CA ILE A 12 -19.43 -13.91 9.81
C ILE A 12 -18.79 -15.19 10.35
N ARG A 13 -18.21 -15.15 11.55
CA ARG A 13 -17.53 -16.30 12.18
C ARG A 13 -18.44 -17.53 12.26
N ASP A 14 -19.67 -17.33 12.71
CA ASP A 14 -20.64 -18.42 12.87
C ASP A 14 -21.28 -18.84 11.54
N LYS A 15 -21.28 -17.95 10.53
CA LYS A 15 -21.87 -18.22 9.21
C LYS A 15 -20.95 -19.02 8.29
N LEU A 16 -19.63 -18.92 8.45
CA LEU A 16 -18.66 -19.53 7.55
C LEU A 16 -17.70 -20.50 8.25
N PRO A 17 -18.19 -21.57 8.91
CA PRO A 17 -17.31 -22.55 9.53
C PRO A 17 -16.48 -23.29 8.48
N LEU A 18 -15.23 -23.64 8.83
CA LEU A 18 -14.37 -24.49 8.01
C LEU A 18 -14.73 -25.98 8.21
N THR A 19 -15.76 -26.42 7.48
CA THR A 19 -16.30 -27.79 7.54
C THR A 19 -15.41 -28.81 6.84
N ALA A 20 -15.63 -30.10 7.11
CA ALA A 20 -14.90 -31.20 6.46
C ALA A 20 -15.02 -31.17 4.92
N ASP A 21 -16.22 -30.89 4.39
CA ASP A 21 -16.45 -30.81 2.95
C ASP A 21 -15.67 -29.65 2.30
N LYS A 22 -15.57 -28.50 2.98
CA LYS A 22 -14.73 -27.37 2.52
C LYS A 22 -13.25 -27.75 2.51
N LYS A 23 -12.78 -28.44 3.55
CA LYS A 23 -11.39 -28.93 3.62
C LYS A 23 -11.08 -29.90 2.49
N GLN A 24 -11.99 -30.84 2.21
CA GLN A 24 -11.86 -31.78 1.10
C GLN A 24 -11.88 -31.07 -0.25
N LEU A 25 -12.77 -30.08 -0.44
CA LEU A 25 -12.81 -29.27 -1.66
C LEU A 25 -11.47 -28.57 -1.91
N LEU A 26 -10.87 -27.97 -0.88
CA LEU A 26 -9.57 -27.31 -0.98
C LEU A 26 -8.46 -28.29 -1.36
N GLN A 27 -8.42 -29.48 -0.76
CA GLN A 27 -7.42 -30.53 -1.09
C GLN A 27 -7.53 -31.04 -2.53
N GLN A 28 -8.71 -30.97 -3.12
CA GLN A 28 -8.97 -31.40 -4.50
C GLN A 28 -8.79 -30.26 -5.52
N GLN A 29 -8.64 -29.02 -5.05
CA GLN A 29 -8.54 -27.86 -5.90
C GLN A 29 -7.19 -27.81 -6.60
N THR A 30 -7.18 -27.91 -7.93
CA THR A 30 -5.98 -27.67 -8.74
C THR A 30 -5.90 -26.19 -9.12
N ILE A 31 -4.69 -25.62 -9.03
CA ILE A 31 -4.40 -24.26 -9.46
C ILE A 31 -3.64 -24.28 -10.79
N SER A 32 -4.09 -23.48 -11.75
CA SER A 32 -3.48 -23.34 -13.07
C SER A 32 -3.79 -21.96 -13.66
N GLN A 33 -3.35 -21.71 -14.89
CA GLN A 33 -3.62 -20.45 -15.61
C GLN A 33 -5.12 -20.15 -15.81
N HIS A 34 -5.99 -21.17 -15.72
CA HIS A 34 -7.43 -21.06 -16.01
C HIS A 34 -8.35 -21.58 -14.90
N THR A 35 -7.79 -22.06 -13.79
CA THR A 35 -8.53 -22.68 -12.69
C THR A 35 -7.87 -22.29 -11.37
N PRO A 36 -8.61 -21.93 -10.30
CA PRO A 36 -10.08 -21.86 -10.20
C PRO A 36 -10.73 -20.68 -10.93
N GLY A 37 -9.95 -19.67 -11.28
CA GLY A 37 -10.35 -18.57 -12.15
C GLY A 37 -9.20 -18.20 -13.08
N THR A 38 -9.28 -17.02 -13.70
CA THR A 38 -8.30 -16.58 -14.71
C THR A 38 -7.23 -15.63 -14.15
N ILE A 39 -7.14 -15.49 -12.83
CA ILE A 39 -6.22 -14.52 -12.20
C ILE A 39 -4.78 -14.67 -12.68
N LEU A 40 -4.25 -15.89 -12.77
CA LEU A 40 -2.87 -16.12 -13.21
C LEU A 40 -2.66 -15.73 -14.67
N LYS A 41 -3.58 -16.13 -15.57
CA LYS A 41 -3.51 -15.75 -16.99
C LYS A 41 -3.59 -14.24 -17.17
N ASP A 42 -4.53 -13.59 -16.50
CA ASP A 42 -4.78 -12.17 -16.68
C ASP A 42 -3.68 -11.33 -16.03
N PHE A 43 -3.10 -11.80 -14.92
CA PHE A 43 -1.91 -11.17 -14.34
C PHE A 43 -0.68 -11.33 -15.25
N GLN A 44 -0.46 -12.52 -15.81
CA GLN A 44 0.59 -12.76 -16.80
C GLN A 44 0.44 -11.85 -18.02
N THR A 45 -0.79 -11.62 -18.50
CA THR A 45 -1.10 -10.69 -19.60
C THR A 45 -0.64 -9.26 -19.27
N ILE A 46 -0.80 -8.81 -18.02
CA ILE A 46 -0.34 -7.49 -17.56
C ILE A 46 1.19 -7.44 -17.47
N LEU A 47 1.84 -8.49 -16.98
CA LEU A 47 3.30 -8.55 -16.94
C LEU A 47 3.89 -8.45 -18.35
N GLU A 48 3.34 -9.18 -19.32
CA GLU A 48 3.76 -9.12 -20.73
C GLU A 48 3.52 -7.76 -21.34
N PHE A 49 2.40 -7.11 -21.02
CA PHE A 49 2.09 -5.75 -21.50
C PHE A 49 3.10 -4.70 -21.05
N LEU A 50 3.75 -4.91 -19.89
CA LEU A 50 4.78 -4.02 -19.37
C LEU A 50 6.16 -4.25 -19.97
N GLN A 51 6.40 -5.37 -20.67
CA GLN A 51 7.73 -5.66 -21.20
C GLN A 51 8.01 -4.97 -22.54
N PRO A 52 9.28 -4.65 -22.84
CA PRO A 52 10.45 -4.73 -21.95
C PRO A 52 10.65 -3.48 -21.07
N ASP A 53 10.07 -2.34 -21.46
CA ASP A 53 10.47 -1.00 -20.97
C ASP A 53 9.46 -0.32 -20.02
N GLY A 54 8.45 -1.06 -19.58
CA GLY A 54 7.29 -0.52 -18.87
C GLY A 54 6.39 0.36 -19.73
N VAL A 55 5.33 0.87 -19.11
CA VAL A 55 4.36 1.77 -19.77
C VAL A 55 4.20 3.08 -19.02
N GLU A 56 3.80 4.11 -19.76
CA GLU A 56 3.55 5.44 -19.20
C GLU A 56 2.31 5.45 -18.30
N VAL A 57 2.46 5.97 -17.09
CA VAL A 57 1.36 6.18 -16.15
C VAL A 57 1.04 7.66 -15.98
N SER A 58 -0.17 7.95 -15.50
CA SER A 58 -0.54 9.32 -15.15
C SER A 58 0.32 9.88 -14.02
N ASN A 59 0.68 11.16 -14.08
CA ASN A 59 1.54 11.77 -13.06
C ASN A 59 0.84 11.94 -11.70
N THR A 60 -0.49 12.08 -11.66
CA THR A 60 -1.21 12.36 -10.40
C THR A 60 -1.47 11.11 -9.59
N HIS A 61 -1.91 10.01 -10.23
CA HIS A 61 -2.34 8.81 -9.51
C HIS A 61 -1.51 7.58 -9.88
N HIS A 62 -0.51 7.73 -10.76
CA HIS A 62 0.35 6.65 -11.24
C HIS A 62 -0.40 5.45 -11.86
N GLN A 63 -1.64 5.68 -12.30
CA GLN A 63 -2.48 4.72 -13.00
C GLN A 63 -2.13 4.61 -14.48
N PHE A 64 -2.45 3.47 -15.10
CA PHE A 64 -2.32 3.25 -16.54
C PHE A 64 -2.96 4.39 -17.34
N SER A 65 -2.20 4.92 -18.29
CA SER A 65 -2.69 5.98 -19.17
C SER A 65 -3.94 5.52 -19.96
N LEU A 66 -4.88 6.45 -20.18
CA LEU A 66 -6.15 6.21 -20.89
C LEU A 66 -5.96 5.51 -22.25
N LYS A 67 -4.86 5.81 -22.96
CA LYS A 67 -4.52 5.22 -24.26
C LYS A 67 -4.33 3.70 -24.25
N TYR A 68 -4.04 3.11 -23.08
CA TYR A 68 -3.80 1.67 -22.94
C TYR A 68 -5.03 0.88 -22.52
N LEU A 69 -6.04 1.53 -21.92
CA LEU A 69 -7.12 0.83 -21.22
C LEU A 69 -7.98 -0.03 -22.13
N GLN A 70 -8.32 0.45 -23.34
CA GLN A 70 -9.12 -0.32 -24.28
C GLN A 70 -8.37 -1.56 -24.78
N GLN A 71 -7.08 -1.39 -25.12
CA GLN A 71 -6.24 -2.50 -25.55
C GLN A 71 -6.10 -3.53 -24.43
N LEU A 72 -5.74 -3.10 -23.22
CA LEU A 72 -5.63 -3.97 -22.06
C LEU A 72 -6.93 -4.74 -21.81
N ASN A 73 -8.08 -4.05 -21.78
CA ASN A 73 -9.38 -4.67 -21.59
C ASN A 73 -9.63 -5.80 -22.59
N SER A 74 -9.28 -5.59 -23.87
CA SER A 74 -9.48 -6.59 -24.92
C SER A 74 -8.58 -7.83 -24.82
N LEU A 75 -7.48 -7.76 -24.05
CA LEU A 75 -6.55 -8.87 -23.84
C LEU A 75 -6.94 -9.75 -22.65
N LEU A 76 -7.73 -9.23 -21.70
CA LEU A 76 -8.13 -9.95 -20.50
C LEU A 76 -9.12 -11.08 -20.83
N SER A 77 -9.25 -12.05 -19.93
CA SER A 77 -10.20 -13.17 -20.08
C SER A 77 -11.66 -12.74 -19.96
N SER A 78 -11.93 -11.64 -19.26
CA SER A 78 -13.27 -11.07 -19.06
C SER A 78 -13.28 -9.59 -19.47
N PRO A 79 -13.17 -9.28 -20.78
CA PRO A 79 -13.31 -7.91 -21.27
C PRO A 79 -14.69 -7.38 -20.91
N ILE A 80 -14.76 -6.12 -20.49
CA ILE A 80 -16.05 -5.48 -20.18
C ILE A 80 -16.41 -4.42 -21.20
N ASP A 81 -17.71 -4.29 -21.45
CA ASP A 81 -18.27 -3.17 -22.19
C ASP A 81 -18.55 -2.01 -21.24
N ILE A 82 -18.17 -0.80 -21.65
CA ILE A 82 -18.49 0.45 -20.95
C ILE A 82 -18.84 1.53 -21.98
N ASN A 83 -19.69 2.47 -21.60
CA ASN A 83 -20.21 3.50 -22.51
C ASN A 83 -19.89 4.93 -22.03
N PHE A 84 -18.79 5.10 -21.28
CA PHE A 84 -18.27 6.41 -20.91
C PHE A 84 -17.58 7.09 -22.09
N LYS A 85 -17.72 8.41 -22.21
CA LYS A 85 -17.02 9.20 -23.23
C LYS A 85 -15.50 9.23 -23.04
N ARG A 86 -15.03 9.16 -21.79
CA ARG A 86 -13.61 9.22 -21.42
C ARG A 86 -13.36 8.30 -20.20
N PRO A 87 -13.31 6.98 -20.41
CA PRO A 87 -13.13 6.04 -19.31
C PRO A 87 -11.70 6.13 -18.75
N VAL A 88 -11.59 6.15 -17.43
CA VAL A 88 -10.30 6.11 -16.71
C VAL A 88 -10.08 4.71 -16.14
N GLN A 89 -8.93 4.42 -15.51
CA GLN A 89 -8.62 3.05 -15.05
C GLN A 89 -9.70 2.47 -14.13
N LYS A 90 -10.22 3.26 -13.17
CA LYS A 90 -11.31 2.80 -12.27
C LYS A 90 -12.61 2.45 -13.00
N SER A 91 -12.80 2.90 -14.25
CA SER A 91 -13.92 2.48 -15.10
C SER A 91 -13.80 1.04 -15.59
N TYR A 92 -12.62 0.43 -15.47
CA TYR A 92 -12.31 -0.96 -15.82
C TYR A 92 -11.89 -1.75 -14.58
N PRO A 93 -12.84 -2.29 -13.79
CA PRO A 93 -12.52 -2.90 -12.50
C PRO A 93 -11.53 -4.07 -12.55
N TYR A 94 -11.54 -4.88 -13.61
CA TYR A 94 -10.53 -5.93 -13.80
C TYR A 94 -9.11 -5.36 -13.98
N ILE A 95 -8.94 -4.33 -14.82
CA ILE A 95 -7.65 -3.64 -14.97
C ILE A 95 -7.24 -2.97 -13.65
N HIS A 96 -8.20 -2.36 -12.95
CA HIS A 96 -7.94 -1.66 -11.70
C HIS A 96 -7.50 -2.64 -10.59
N GLY A 97 -8.14 -3.81 -10.49
CA GLY A 97 -7.74 -4.88 -9.58
C GLY A 97 -6.40 -5.51 -9.95
N LEU A 98 -6.12 -5.75 -11.24
CA LEU A 98 -4.81 -6.29 -11.65
C LEU A 98 -3.67 -5.29 -11.40
N TYR A 99 -3.91 -4.00 -11.64
CA TYR A 99 -2.97 -2.94 -11.25
C TYR A 99 -2.71 -2.92 -9.75
N PHE A 100 -3.76 -3.11 -8.94
CA PHE A 100 -3.65 -3.21 -7.50
C PHE A 100 -2.68 -4.32 -7.08
N LEU A 101 -2.89 -5.55 -7.59
CA LEU A 101 -2.00 -6.68 -7.31
C LEU A 101 -0.57 -6.44 -7.80
N LEU A 102 -0.43 -5.81 -8.96
CA LEU A 102 0.87 -5.52 -9.55
C LEU A 102 1.69 -4.55 -8.68
N ARG A 103 1.03 -3.58 -8.04
CA ARG A 103 1.66 -2.67 -7.06
C ARG A 103 1.90 -3.36 -5.72
N ALA A 104 0.88 -4.00 -5.16
CA ALA A 104 0.95 -4.61 -3.83
C ALA A 104 1.88 -5.83 -3.76
N SER A 105 2.13 -6.52 -4.88
CA SER A 105 3.09 -7.63 -4.95
C SER A 105 4.56 -7.20 -4.91
N GLY A 106 4.85 -5.91 -5.13
CA GLY A 106 6.22 -5.40 -5.28
C GLY A 106 6.94 -5.84 -6.57
N LEU A 107 6.24 -6.53 -7.49
CA LEU A 107 6.80 -6.94 -8.79
C LEU A 107 7.02 -5.77 -9.76
N SER A 108 6.37 -4.64 -9.49
CA SER A 108 6.49 -3.43 -10.28
C SER A 108 6.94 -2.24 -9.45
N GLN A 109 7.59 -1.29 -10.10
CA GLN A 109 8.04 -0.04 -9.52
C GLN A 109 7.68 1.14 -10.41
N LEU A 110 7.55 2.31 -9.78
CA LEU A 110 7.40 3.56 -10.48
C LEU A 110 8.78 4.19 -10.67
N ILE A 111 9.13 4.46 -11.92
CA ILE A 111 10.33 5.21 -12.25
C ILE A 111 9.93 6.54 -12.90
N THR A 112 10.59 7.62 -12.49
CA THR A 112 10.39 8.94 -13.09
C THR A 112 11.55 9.22 -14.03
N LYS A 113 11.26 9.41 -15.33
CA LYS A 113 12.23 9.81 -16.35
C LYS A 113 11.84 11.16 -16.92
N GLY A 114 12.46 12.22 -16.40
CA GLY A 114 12.10 13.60 -16.72
C GLY A 114 10.68 13.93 -16.21
N LYS A 115 9.79 14.41 -17.08
CA LYS A 115 8.40 14.77 -16.72
C LYS A 115 7.40 13.60 -16.75
N LYS A 116 7.86 12.39 -17.05
CA LYS A 116 7.01 11.22 -17.25
C LYS A 116 7.35 10.13 -16.25
N SER A 117 6.31 9.61 -15.61
CA SER A 117 6.40 8.41 -14.79
C SER A 117 6.07 7.17 -15.60
N LYS A 118 6.80 6.08 -15.36
CA LYS A 118 6.54 4.77 -15.94
C LYS A 118 6.36 3.74 -14.85
N LEU A 119 5.46 2.80 -15.09
CA LEU A 119 5.39 1.56 -14.33
C LEU A 119 6.25 0.52 -15.05
N VAL A 120 7.27 0.00 -14.36
CA VAL A 120 8.22 -1.00 -14.87
C VAL A 120 8.22 -2.24 -13.99
N LEU A 121 8.69 -3.37 -14.53
CA LEU A 121 8.89 -4.59 -13.75
C LEU A 121 10.29 -4.60 -13.13
N ASP A 122 10.38 -5.07 -11.89
CA ASP A 122 11.67 -5.33 -11.26
C ASP A 122 12.25 -6.66 -11.80
N PRO A 123 13.41 -6.67 -12.48
CA PRO A 123 13.97 -7.89 -13.05
C PRO A 123 14.28 -8.97 -12.02
N LYS A 124 14.69 -8.59 -10.80
CA LYS A 124 15.03 -9.53 -9.72
C LYS A 124 13.79 -10.30 -9.28
N PHE A 125 12.72 -9.60 -8.94
CA PHE A 125 11.50 -10.26 -8.46
C PHE A 125 10.70 -10.91 -9.58
N LEU A 126 10.76 -10.36 -10.80
CA LEU A 126 10.18 -11.02 -11.98
C LEU A 126 10.82 -12.40 -12.22
N GLN A 127 12.15 -12.51 -12.05
CA GLN A 127 12.83 -13.80 -12.18
C GLN A 127 12.39 -14.79 -11.09
N ILE A 128 12.23 -14.33 -9.85
CA ILE A 128 11.70 -15.17 -8.76
C ILE A 128 10.28 -15.64 -9.09
N TRP A 129 9.41 -14.72 -9.49
CA TRP A 129 8.02 -14.98 -9.88
C TRP A 129 7.91 -16.01 -11.02
N GLN A 130 8.78 -15.92 -12.03
CA GLN A 130 8.80 -16.84 -13.16
C GLN A 130 9.20 -18.27 -12.79
N ASN A 131 9.92 -18.45 -11.67
CA ASN A 131 10.32 -19.76 -11.17
C ASN A 131 9.27 -20.41 -10.26
N PHE A 132 8.27 -19.65 -9.80
CA PHE A 132 7.19 -20.19 -8.99
C PHE A 132 6.26 -21.10 -9.78
N ASN A 133 5.75 -22.12 -9.09
CA ASN A 133 4.66 -22.93 -9.62
C ASN A 133 3.31 -22.17 -9.54
N PRO A 134 2.26 -22.62 -10.24
CA PRO A 134 0.98 -21.91 -10.25
C PRO A 134 0.36 -21.70 -8.86
N THR A 135 0.52 -22.63 -7.94
CA THR A 135 0.03 -22.51 -6.56
C THR A 135 0.75 -21.38 -5.82
N GLU A 136 2.07 -21.31 -5.92
CA GLU A 136 2.89 -20.25 -5.33
C GLU A 136 2.56 -18.86 -5.92
N GLN A 137 2.35 -18.79 -7.24
CA GLN A 137 1.90 -17.57 -7.91
C GLN A 137 0.52 -17.12 -7.42
N TYR A 138 -0.44 -18.05 -7.33
CA TYR A 138 -1.80 -17.77 -6.89
C TYR A 138 -1.85 -17.22 -5.47
N PHE A 139 -1.15 -17.87 -4.54
CA PHE A 139 -1.14 -17.43 -3.14
C PHE A 139 -0.32 -16.17 -2.92
N THR A 140 0.74 -15.92 -3.70
CA THR A 140 1.43 -14.62 -3.70
C THR A 140 0.48 -13.49 -4.10
N LEU A 141 -0.34 -13.67 -5.15
CA LEU A 141 -1.35 -12.68 -5.53
C LEU A 141 -2.48 -12.57 -4.50
N LEU A 142 -2.89 -13.68 -3.89
CA LEU A 142 -3.91 -13.67 -2.85
C LEU A 142 -3.46 -12.87 -1.63
N GLU A 143 -2.21 -13.02 -1.19
CA GLU A 143 -1.64 -12.23 -0.11
C GLU A 143 -1.38 -10.77 -0.52
N SER A 144 -0.94 -10.53 -1.76
CA SER A 144 -0.83 -9.17 -2.32
C SER A 144 -2.16 -8.42 -2.21
N TRP A 145 -3.26 -9.15 -2.39
CA TRP A 145 -4.59 -8.58 -2.26
C TRP A 145 -5.02 -8.40 -0.82
N LEU A 146 -5.07 -9.49 -0.06
CA LEU A 146 -5.82 -9.58 1.20
C LEU A 146 -5.01 -9.21 2.44
N VAL A 147 -3.68 -9.19 2.33
CA VAL A 147 -2.76 -8.92 3.43
C VAL A 147 -2.05 -7.59 3.19
N TRP A 148 -1.37 -7.47 2.04
CA TRP A 148 -0.48 -6.34 1.73
C TRP A 148 -1.19 -5.18 1.01
N GLY A 149 -2.37 -5.42 0.46
CA GLY A 149 -3.09 -4.46 -0.34
C GLY A 149 -3.59 -3.23 0.46
N ASP A 150 -3.15 -2.04 0.06
CA ASP A 150 -3.54 -0.76 0.67
C ASP A 150 -4.43 0.08 -0.26
N ASN A 151 -5.60 0.52 0.22
CA ASN A 151 -6.54 1.34 -0.56
C ASN A 151 -5.95 2.66 -1.06
N LYS A 152 -4.93 3.20 -0.37
CA LYS A 152 -4.18 4.39 -0.83
C LYS A 152 -3.57 4.17 -2.22
N LEU A 153 -3.19 2.93 -2.59
CA LEU A 153 -2.71 2.59 -3.95
C LEU A 153 -3.70 2.90 -5.08
N LEU A 154 -4.99 2.94 -4.75
CA LEU A 154 -6.08 3.20 -5.69
C LEU A 154 -6.54 4.67 -5.65
N GLY A 155 -5.93 5.49 -4.80
CA GLY A 155 -6.32 6.89 -4.57
C GLY A 155 -7.50 7.04 -3.60
N ASN A 156 -7.77 6.03 -2.76
CA ASN A 156 -8.83 6.05 -1.76
C ASN A 156 -8.23 6.25 -0.36
N GLU A 157 -7.91 7.48 0.01
CA GLU A 157 -7.20 7.84 1.26
C GLU A 157 -8.03 7.69 2.54
N ARG A 158 -9.36 7.51 2.42
CA ARG A 158 -10.30 7.51 3.55
C ARG A 158 -10.82 6.14 3.97
N ASP A 159 -10.36 5.07 3.32
CA ASP A 159 -10.85 3.74 3.63
C ASP A 159 -10.05 3.14 4.79
N MET A 160 -10.72 2.95 5.92
CA MET A 160 -10.12 2.46 7.16
C MET A 160 -10.04 0.93 7.21
N PHE A 161 -10.64 0.23 6.25
CA PHE A 161 -10.70 -1.22 6.23
C PHE A 161 -9.70 -1.82 5.24
N ASP A 162 -9.04 -2.90 5.64
CA ASP A 162 -8.21 -3.69 4.73
C ASP A 162 -9.07 -4.52 3.76
N GLN A 163 -8.46 -5.02 2.68
CA GLN A 163 -9.19 -5.70 1.62
C GLN A 163 -9.88 -6.98 2.08
N ALA A 164 -9.30 -7.70 3.05
CA ALA A 164 -9.90 -8.93 3.55
C ALA A 164 -11.14 -8.64 4.40
N TYR A 165 -11.11 -7.60 5.23
CA TYR A 165 -12.30 -7.14 5.94
C TYR A 165 -13.41 -6.76 4.96
N LEU A 166 -13.07 -5.99 3.92
CA LEU A 166 -14.03 -5.61 2.86
C LEU A 166 -14.66 -6.86 2.22
N CYS A 167 -13.84 -7.86 1.88
CA CYS A 167 -14.33 -9.10 1.26
C CYS A 167 -15.17 -9.95 2.22
N LEU A 168 -14.74 -10.10 3.48
CA LEU A 168 -15.46 -10.85 4.50
C LEU A 168 -16.83 -10.21 4.77
N PHE A 169 -16.88 -8.90 5.02
CA PHE A 169 -18.15 -8.21 5.26
C PHE A 169 -19.09 -8.33 4.05
N PHE A 170 -18.57 -8.24 2.82
CA PHE A 170 -19.39 -8.49 1.63
C PHE A 170 -19.96 -9.92 1.60
N TRP A 171 -19.17 -10.90 2.06
CA TRP A 171 -19.61 -12.28 2.20
C TRP A 171 -20.64 -12.49 3.31
N GLU A 172 -20.58 -11.70 4.39
CA GLU A 172 -21.54 -11.79 5.51
C GLU A 172 -22.99 -11.57 5.03
N ASP A 173 -23.16 -10.65 4.09
CA ASP A 173 -24.45 -10.25 3.52
C ASP A 173 -24.81 -11.03 2.23
N MET A 174 -23.92 -11.89 1.73
CA MET A 174 -24.15 -12.66 0.52
C MET A 174 -24.99 -13.91 0.80
N PRO A 175 -26.22 -14.03 0.25
CA PRO A 175 -27.01 -15.25 0.38
C PRO A 175 -26.45 -16.37 -0.50
N GLU A 176 -26.74 -17.63 -0.16
CA GLU A 176 -26.30 -18.80 -0.95
C GLU A 176 -26.76 -18.75 -2.42
N ALA A 177 -27.96 -18.20 -2.68
CA ALA A 177 -28.50 -18.03 -4.03
C ALA A 177 -27.81 -16.89 -4.83
N GLY A 178 -26.99 -16.08 -4.17
CA GLY A 178 -26.37 -14.87 -4.71
C GLY A 178 -27.27 -13.65 -4.75
N LEU A 179 -26.69 -12.54 -5.18
CA LEU A 179 -27.31 -11.23 -5.31
C LEU A 179 -27.76 -11.00 -6.76
N LYS A 180 -28.92 -10.33 -6.91
CA LYS A 180 -29.44 -9.90 -8.21
C LYS A 180 -29.59 -8.39 -8.25
N PHE A 181 -29.27 -7.81 -9.40
CA PHE A 181 -29.29 -6.37 -9.64
C PHE A 181 -30.08 -6.08 -10.92
N ASN A 182 -31.23 -5.44 -10.77
CA ASN A 182 -32.10 -5.05 -11.87
C ASN A 182 -31.73 -3.68 -12.44
N SER A 183 -31.01 -2.84 -11.69
CA SER A 183 -30.64 -1.49 -12.10
C SER A 183 -29.23 -1.11 -11.63
N TYR A 184 -28.68 -0.02 -12.18
CA TYR A 184 -27.42 0.57 -11.69
C TYR A 184 -27.51 0.97 -10.22
N LEU A 185 -28.62 1.59 -9.80
CA LEU A 185 -28.82 2.03 -8.41
C LEU A 185 -28.68 0.88 -7.39
N GLU A 186 -29.13 -0.32 -7.76
CA GLU A 186 -29.01 -1.51 -6.91
C GLU A 186 -27.55 -2.00 -6.80
N GLN A 187 -26.77 -1.95 -7.89
CA GLN A 187 -25.36 -2.35 -7.87
C GLN A 187 -24.40 -1.25 -7.38
N ASP A 188 -24.78 0.03 -7.42
CA ASP A 188 -23.89 1.16 -7.11
C ASP A 188 -23.35 1.10 -5.67
N LYS A 189 -24.10 0.47 -4.75
CA LYS A 189 -23.62 0.19 -3.38
C LYS A 189 -22.35 -0.65 -3.37
N LEU A 190 -22.21 -1.58 -4.32
CA LEU A 190 -21.01 -2.40 -4.45
C LEU A 190 -19.78 -1.63 -4.94
N GLY A 191 -19.99 -0.45 -5.53
CA GLY A 191 -18.90 0.46 -5.87
C GLY A 191 -18.24 1.09 -4.63
N TYR A 192 -18.97 1.17 -3.52
CA TYR A 192 -18.46 1.62 -2.22
C TYR A 192 -17.99 0.44 -1.37
N PHE A 193 -18.77 -0.64 -1.33
CA PHE A 193 -18.47 -1.79 -0.49
C PHE A 193 -18.91 -3.10 -1.17
N PRO A 194 -17.99 -4.03 -1.52
CA PRO A 194 -16.56 -4.04 -1.20
C PRO A 194 -15.70 -3.19 -2.15
N GLY A 195 -16.30 -2.50 -3.11
CA GLY A 195 -15.60 -1.86 -4.23
C GLY A 195 -15.58 -2.77 -5.47
N PHE A 196 -15.73 -2.17 -6.65
CA PHE A 196 -15.80 -2.95 -7.90
C PHE A 196 -14.49 -3.67 -8.23
N HIS A 197 -13.33 -3.16 -7.82
CA HIS A 197 -12.05 -3.87 -8.00
C HIS A 197 -12.00 -5.16 -7.18
N ASN A 198 -12.49 -5.14 -5.94
CA ASN A 198 -12.60 -6.34 -5.10
C ASN A 198 -13.58 -7.34 -5.72
N LEU A 199 -14.71 -6.87 -6.25
CA LEU A 199 -15.63 -7.74 -6.98
C LEU A 199 -14.98 -8.39 -8.21
N ALA A 200 -14.20 -7.61 -8.98
CA ALA A 200 -13.45 -8.12 -10.12
C ALA A 200 -12.37 -9.14 -9.70
N LEU A 201 -11.65 -8.88 -8.61
CA LEU A 201 -10.66 -9.80 -8.06
C LEU A 201 -11.30 -11.09 -7.56
N LEU A 202 -12.38 -11.02 -6.78
CA LEU A 202 -13.16 -12.18 -6.36
C LEU A 202 -13.53 -13.08 -7.55
N HIS A 203 -13.92 -12.47 -8.67
CA HIS A 203 -14.22 -13.20 -9.91
C HIS A 203 -12.96 -13.82 -10.55
N LEU A 204 -11.87 -13.05 -10.69
CA LEU A 204 -10.62 -13.54 -11.28
C LEU A 204 -10.00 -14.69 -10.47
N PHE A 205 -10.09 -14.64 -9.14
CA PHE A 205 -9.65 -15.70 -8.24
C PHE A 205 -10.60 -16.91 -8.23
N GLY A 206 -11.72 -16.88 -8.96
CA GLY A 206 -12.68 -17.99 -9.01
C GLY A 206 -13.47 -18.18 -7.72
N LEU A 207 -13.66 -17.12 -6.94
CA LEU A 207 -14.37 -17.15 -5.66
C LEU A 207 -15.86 -16.84 -5.83
N ILE A 208 -16.21 -16.07 -6.86
CA ILE A 208 -17.59 -15.78 -7.25
C ILE A 208 -17.79 -16.05 -8.73
N GLU A 209 -19.04 -16.24 -9.11
CA GLU A 209 -19.51 -16.12 -10.49
C GLU A 209 -20.19 -14.75 -10.67
N LEU A 210 -19.98 -14.13 -11.83
CA LEU A 210 -20.61 -12.87 -12.19
C LEU A 210 -21.23 -12.95 -13.58
N THR A 211 -22.47 -12.47 -13.72
CA THR A 211 -23.15 -12.37 -15.02
C THR A 211 -23.09 -10.94 -15.54
N SER A 212 -22.39 -10.74 -16.67
CA SER A 212 -22.28 -9.42 -17.31
C SER A 212 -23.63 -8.95 -17.86
N GLY A 213 -23.90 -7.65 -17.73
CA GLY A 213 -25.04 -6.97 -18.33
C GLY A 213 -24.61 -5.93 -19.36
N GLN A 214 -25.57 -5.42 -20.11
CA GLN A 214 -25.29 -4.40 -21.14
C GLN A 214 -25.23 -2.99 -20.53
N PRO A 215 -24.16 -2.21 -20.78
CA PRO A 215 -24.04 -0.88 -20.22
C PRO A 215 -24.99 0.12 -20.89
N GLN A 216 -25.59 1.01 -20.08
CA GLN A 216 -26.40 2.11 -20.60
C GLN A 216 -25.51 3.26 -21.13
N PRO A 217 -26.03 4.15 -22.00
CA PRO A 217 -25.30 5.34 -22.44
C PRO A 217 -24.73 6.15 -21.28
N ALA A 218 -23.46 6.56 -21.40
CA ALA A 218 -22.72 7.30 -20.36
C ALA A 218 -22.58 6.58 -19.01
N LYS A 219 -22.71 5.24 -18.98
CA LYS A 219 -22.51 4.42 -17.79
C LYS A 219 -21.35 3.42 -17.96
N GLY A 220 -20.86 2.95 -16.82
CA GLY A 220 -19.75 1.99 -16.73
C GLY A 220 -20.22 0.55 -16.67
N TRP A 221 -19.37 -0.30 -16.09
CA TRP A 221 -19.59 -1.74 -15.95
C TRP A 221 -20.96 -2.09 -15.37
N ARG A 222 -21.62 -3.07 -15.98
CA ARG A 222 -22.96 -3.55 -15.61
C ARG A 222 -22.90 -5.06 -15.40
N PHE A 223 -23.53 -5.54 -14.33
CA PHE A 223 -23.67 -6.98 -14.06
C PHE A 223 -24.99 -7.29 -13.34
N THR A 224 -25.68 -8.35 -13.75
CA THR A 224 -27.04 -8.63 -13.26
C THR A 224 -27.07 -9.56 -12.06
N ASP A 225 -26.06 -10.40 -11.91
CA ASP A 225 -26.02 -11.45 -10.89
C ASP A 225 -24.59 -11.62 -10.37
N VAL A 226 -24.46 -11.83 -9.06
CA VAL A 226 -23.23 -12.21 -8.38
C VAL A 226 -23.53 -13.37 -7.45
N LYS A 227 -22.78 -14.47 -7.56
CA LYS A 227 -23.01 -15.68 -6.75
C LYS A 227 -21.74 -16.18 -6.10
N PRO A 228 -21.78 -16.64 -4.84
CA PRO A 228 -20.63 -17.29 -4.24
C PRO A 228 -20.37 -18.63 -4.91
N LEU A 229 -19.11 -18.95 -5.17
CA LEU A 229 -18.70 -20.29 -5.59
C LEU A 229 -18.30 -21.13 -4.36
N PRO A 230 -18.38 -22.47 -4.44
CA PRO A 230 -17.96 -23.35 -3.34
C PRO A 230 -16.55 -23.07 -2.84
N LEU A 231 -15.61 -22.79 -3.76
CA LEU A 231 -14.24 -22.42 -3.38
C LEU A 231 -14.22 -21.08 -2.62
N GLY A 232 -14.98 -20.07 -3.04
CA GLY A 232 -15.11 -18.81 -2.33
C GLY A 232 -15.53 -19.00 -0.87
N ASN A 233 -16.56 -19.82 -0.63
CA ASN A 233 -17.01 -20.17 0.72
C ASN A 233 -15.95 -20.90 1.56
N ALA A 234 -15.05 -21.64 0.93
CA ALA A 234 -13.95 -22.33 1.60
C ALA A 234 -12.78 -21.38 1.92
N ILE A 235 -12.39 -20.52 0.97
CA ILE A 235 -11.37 -19.48 1.18
C ILE A 235 -11.81 -18.49 2.27
N MET A 236 -13.05 -18.01 2.24
CA MET A 236 -13.56 -17.09 3.26
C MET A 236 -13.64 -17.72 4.66
N ALA A 237 -13.93 -19.02 4.74
CA ALA A 237 -13.87 -19.75 6.00
C ALA A 237 -12.45 -19.80 6.57
N ILE A 238 -11.43 -20.04 5.73
CA ILE A 238 -10.03 -19.98 6.14
C ILE A 238 -9.63 -18.56 6.57
N LEU A 239 -9.99 -17.53 5.80
CA LEU A 239 -9.67 -16.13 6.15
C LEU A 239 -10.31 -15.70 7.48
N THR A 240 -11.51 -16.19 7.76
CA THR A 240 -12.19 -15.99 9.04
C THR A 240 -11.43 -16.69 10.17
N GLU A 241 -10.95 -17.92 9.96
CA GLU A 241 -10.14 -18.64 10.94
C GLU A 241 -8.79 -17.94 11.18
N SER A 242 -8.10 -17.52 10.11
CA SER A 242 -6.77 -16.90 10.19
C SER A 242 -6.76 -15.58 10.95
N ARG A 243 -7.89 -14.88 10.97
CA ARG A 243 -8.05 -13.59 11.65
C ARG A 243 -8.66 -13.71 13.05
N THR A 244 -9.22 -14.86 13.41
CA THR A 244 -9.97 -15.03 14.66
C THR A 244 -9.06 -14.98 15.88
N ASN A 245 -7.79 -15.39 15.72
CA ASN A 245 -6.82 -15.48 16.79
C ASN A 245 -5.84 -14.30 16.84
N ILE A 246 -5.97 -13.32 15.93
CA ILE A 246 -5.07 -12.16 15.88
C ILE A 246 -5.58 -11.11 16.86
N GLN A 247 -4.72 -10.63 17.76
CA GLN A 247 -5.02 -9.48 18.62
C GLN A 247 -4.83 -8.17 17.83
N ILE A 248 -5.57 -7.11 18.19
CA ILE A 248 -5.50 -5.81 17.49
C ILE A 248 -4.07 -5.26 17.55
N GLU A 249 -3.40 -5.40 18.70
CA GLU A 249 -2.02 -4.93 18.90
C GLU A 249 -1.02 -5.70 18.02
N ASP A 250 -1.23 -7.00 17.83
CA ASP A 250 -0.39 -7.82 16.95
C ASP A 250 -0.61 -7.47 15.48
N TYR A 251 -1.86 -7.16 15.09
CA TYR A 251 -2.18 -6.67 13.75
C TYR A 251 -1.55 -5.29 13.49
N ALA A 252 -1.62 -4.37 14.47
CA ALA A 252 -0.98 -3.07 14.36
C ALA A 252 0.55 -3.21 14.19
N LYS A 253 1.20 -4.05 15.01
CA LYS A 253 2.63 -4.35 14.86
C LYS A 253 2.98 -4.94 13.50
N PHE A 254 2.17 -5.87 13.01
CA PHE A 254 2.34 -6.44 11.67
C PHE A 254 2.28 -5.38 10.57
N ARG A 255 1.36 -4.41 10.68
CA ARG A 255 1.23 -3.31 9.71
C ARG A 255 2.45 -2.39 9.67
N LEU A 256 3.25 -2.37 10.74
CA LEU A 256 4.49 -1.60 10.88
C LEU A 256 5.75 -2.43 10.63
N ASP A 257 5.62 -3.73 10.32
CA ASP A 257 6.76 -4.57 9.99
C ASP A 257 7.35 -4.19 8.63
N PHE A 258 8.65 -3.90 8.60
CA PHE A 258 9.39 -3.60 7.37
C PHE A 258 9.76 -4.86 6.59
N ARG A 259 9.64 -6.04 7.19
CA ARG A 259 9.69 -7.31 6.46
C ARG A 259 8.44 -7.44 5.60
N ILE A 260 8.65 -7.65 4.31
CA ILE A 260 7.58 -7.87 3.33
C ILE A 260 7.75 -9.28 2.76
N ALA A 261 7.00 -10.21 3.34
CA ALA A 261 7.00 -11.61 2.95
C ALA A 261 5.56 -12.12 2.72
N PHE A 262 5.38 -12.87 1.64
CA PHE A 262 4.07 -13.39 1.22
C PHE A 262 3.85 -14.77 1.83
N GLU A 263 3.84 -14.83 3.16
CA GLU A 263 3.74 -16.07 3.95
C GLU A 263 2.73 -16.02 5.11
N THR A 264 2.00 -14.91 5.26
CA THR A 264 1.07 -14.68 6.39
C THR A 264 -0.07 -15.70 6.40
N LEU A 265 -0.60 -16.07 5.23
CA LEU A 265 -1.71 -17.03 5.09
C LEU A 265 -1.21 -18.47 4.91
N LYS A 266 0.09 -18.68 4.70
CA LYS A 266 0.69 -20.00 4.45
C LYS A 266 0.36 -21.05 5.52
N PRO A 267 0.43 -20.76 6.84
CA PRO A 267 0.09 -21.76 7.86
C PRO A 267 -1.34 -22.31 7.75
N TYR A 268 -2.26 -21.53 7.18
CA TYR A 268 -3.67 -21.88 7.08
C TYR A 268 -4.02 -22.60 5.76
N PHE A 269 -3.34 -22.30 4.66
CA PHE A 269 -3.61 -22.90 3.35
C PHE A 269 -2.69 -24.07 3.00
N GLN A 270 -1.43 -24.07 3.45
CA GLN A 270 -0.46 -25.11 3.09
C GLN A 270 -0.92 -26.55 3.41
N PRO A 271 -1.69 -26.83 4.48
CA PRO A 271 -2.25 -28.17 4.70
C PRO A 271 -3.15 -28.69 3.58
N TYR A 272 -3.71 -27.80 2.75
CA TYR A 272 -4.59 -28.12 1.61
C TYR A 272 -3.88 -27.95 0.27
N PHE A 273 -2.79 -27.18 0.22
CA PHE A 273 -2.00 -26.87 -0.96
C PHE A 273 -0.50 -27.08 -0.67
N PRO A 274 -0.04 -28.34 -0.55
CA PRO A 274 1.35 -28.64 -0.20
C PRO A 274 2.36 -28.15 -1.23
N GLU A 275 1.93 -27.87 -2.46
CA GLU A 275 2.74 -27.26 -3.53
C GLU A 275 3.12 -25.80 -3.23
N TRP A 276 2.44 -25.14 -2.28
CA TRP A 276 2.86 -23.83 -1.77
C TRP A 276 4.07 -23.97 -0.85
N SER A 277 5.23 -24.20 -1.47
CA SER A 277 6.48 -24.49 -0.77
C SER A 277 7.35 -23.25 -0.61
N GLN A 278 7.43 -22.43 -1.66
CA GLN A 278 8.18 -21.18 -1.72
C GLN A 278 7.26 -19.97 -1.53
N THR A 279 7.82 -18.88 -1.04
CA THR A 279 7.14 -17.61 -0.81
C THR A 279 7.99 -16.47 -1.35
N LEU A 280 7.34 -15.42 -1.83
CA LEU A 280 8.05 -14.21 -2.23
C LEU A 280 8.47 -13.45 -0.97
N VAL A 281 9.74 -13.07 -0.90
CA VAL A 281 10.24 -12.14 0.12
C VAL A 281 10.81 -10.95 -0.62
N ILE A 282 10.14 -9.81 -0.45
CA ILE A 282 10.48 -8.56 -1.13
C ILE A 282 11.46 -7.76 -0.27
N ALA A 283 11.22 -7.70 1.03
CA ALA A 283 12.10 -7.07 2.00
C ALA A 283 12.30 -8.02 3.18
N GLU A 284 13.55 -8.25 3.59
CA GLU A 284 13.85 -9.14 4.72
C GLU A 284 13.49 -8.49 6.07
N GLY A 285 13.41 -7.16 6.11
CA GLY A 285 13.28 -6.39 7.34
C GLY A 285 14.58 -6.38 8.15
N GLY A 286 14.47 -5.86 9.37
CA GLY A 286 15.59 -5.79 10.32
C GLY A 286 16.46 -4.55 10.15
N PHE A 287 17.52 -4.50 10.95
CA PHE A 287 18.39 -3.32 11.04
C PHE A 287 19.53 -3.38 10.01
N THR A 288 19.60 -2.37 9.15
CA THR A 288 20.69 -2.18 8.18
C THR A 288 21.72 -1.18 8.73
N GLU A 289 22.80 -1.73 9.26
CA GLU A 289 23.99 -1.04 9.77
C GLU A 289 24.67 -0.30 8.60
N GLY A 290 24.75 1.03 8.67
CA GLY A 290 25.58 1.84 7.80
C GLY A 290 25.52 3.34 8.11
N THR A 291 26.23 4.14 7.34
CA THR A 291 26.02 5.59 7.24
C THR A 291 25.20 5.88 5.99
N TYR A 292 24.03 6.49 6.17
CA TYR A 292 23.11 6.80 5.09
C TYR A 292 23.44 8.19 4.56
N ILE A 293 23.68 8.30 3.26
CA ILE A 293 23.92 9.58 2.61
C ILE A 293 22.65 10.00 1.90
N PHE A 294 21.98 10.98 2.50
CA PHE A 294 20.80 11.61 1.91
C PHE A 294 21.17 12.88 1.19
N LYS A 295 20.56 13.09 0.02
CA LYS A 295 20.37 14.42 -0.52
C LYS A 295 19.00 14.93 -0.05
N VAL A 296 19.03 15.88 0.88
CA VAL A 296 17.85 16.51 1.46
C VAL A 296 17.56 17.79 0.70
N THR A 297 16.35 17.92 0.15
CA THR A 297 15.94 19.08 -0.64
C THR A 297 14.79 19.81 0.03
N LEU A 298 14.88 21.14 0.10
CA LEU A 298 13.81 22.04 0.51
C LEU A 298 13.73 23.18 -0.51
N GLN A 299 12.62 23.26 -1.24
CA GLN A 299 12.44 24.22 -2.34
C GLN A 299 13.64 24.17 -3.33
N ASP A 300 14.31 25.29 -3.59
CA ASP A 300 15.46 25.39 -4.50
C ASP A 300 16.82 25.10 -3.81
N THR A 301 16.80 24.67 -2.54
CA THR A 301 18.00 24.46 -1.72
C THR A 301 18.16 22.98 -1.36
N TRP A 302 19.41 22.56 -1.15
CA TRP A 302 19.67 21.19 -0.71
C TRP A 302 20.91 21.05 0.16
N ARG A 303 20.97 19.95 0.90
CA ARG A 303 22.09 19.48 1.71
C ARG A 303 22.36 18.01 1.38
N ARG A 304 23.62 17.60 1.33
CA ARG A 304 24.00 16.20 1.46
C ARG A 304 24.38 15.94 2.90
N ILE A 305 23.68 15.02 3.56
CA ILE A 305 23.86 14.73 4.98
C ILE A 305 24.19 13.25 5.12
N ALA A 306 25.30 12.97 5.78
CA ALA A 306 25.62 11.63 6.27
C ALA A 306 24.95 11.43 7.63
N ILE A 307 24.16 10.37 7.78
CA ILE A 307 23.38 10.07 8.97
C ILE A 307 23.64 8.61 9.40
N PRO A 308 24.18 8.36 10.61
CA PRO A 308 24.38 7.00 11.10
C PRO A 308 23.05 6.24 11.27
N SER A 309 23.05 4.95 10.94
CA SER A 309 21.87 4.08 10.97
C SER A 309 21.23 3.92 12.34
N TYR A 310 21.99 4.10 13.42
CA TYR A 310 21.51 3.90 14.79
C TYR A 310 20.75 5.09 15.37
N LEU A 311 20.79 6.25 14.70
CA LEU A 311 20.00 7.41 15.13
C LEU A 311 18.50 7.08 14.99
N ASN A 312 17.73 7.45 16.01
CA ASN A 312 16.27 7.40 15.95
C ASN A 312 15.72 8.49 15.02
N LEU A 313 14.48 8.38 14.56
CA LEU A 313 13.94 9.36 13.61
C LEU A 313 13.80 10.76 14.20
N ASP A 314 13.72 10.92 15.54
CA ASP A 314 13.74 12.23 16.21
C ASP A 314 15.11 12.93 16.14
N GLU A 315 16.18 12.16 16.33
CA GLU A 315 17.56 12.61 16.10
C GLU A 315 17.80 12.93 14.62
N VAL A 316 17.21 12.16 13.70
CA VAL A 316 17.24 12.45 12.25
C VAL A 316 16.51 13.75 11.93
N ALA A 317 15.34 14.00 12.52
CA ALA A 317 14.60 15.26 12.34
C ALA A 317 15.42 16.47 12.78
N THR A 318 16.04 16.37 13.96
CA THR A 318 16.93 17.41 14.51
C THR A 318 18.09 17.68 13.56
N ALA A 319 18.78 16.63 13.11
CA ALA A 319 19.91 16.75 12.18
C ALA A 319 19.54 17.44 10.85
N ILE A 320 18.32 17.22 10.36
CA ILE A 320 17.83 17.87 9.14
C ILE A 320 17.50 19.33 9.39
N ALA A 321 16.73 19.65 10.44
CA ALA A 321 16.38 21.02 10.77
C ALA A 321 17.63 21.90 10.96
N GLU A 322 18.60 21.42 11.75
CA GLU A 322 19.86 22.13 11.99
C GLU A 322 20.69 22.31 10.71
N ALA A 323 20.68 21.34 9.78
CA ALA A 323 21.39 21.48 8.50
C ALA A 323 20.85 22.60 7.59
N PHE A 324 19.63 23.07 7.87
CA PHE A 324 18.98 24.20 7.20
C PHE A 324 18.83 25.42 8.12
N ASP A 325 19.57 25.46 9.24
CA ASP A 325 19.54 26.56 10.21
C ASP A 325 18.14 26.82 10.81
N PHE A 326 17.29 25.78 10.89
CA PHE A 326 15.99 25.83 11.54
C PHE A 326 16.12 25.47 13.04
N ASP A 327 15.31 26.10 13.88
CA ASP A 327 15.03 25.67 15.24
C ASP A 327 14.29 24.32 15.19
N PRO A 328 14.86 23.23 15.73
CA PRO A 328 14.27 21.89 15.66
C PRO A 328 13.05 21.71 16.56
N ARG A 329 12.69 22.68 17.40
CA ARG A 329 11.60 22.57 18.41
C ARG A 329 10.21 22.76 17.82
N HIS A 330 9.89 22.02 16.76
CA HIS A 330 8.56 22.00 16.15
C HIS A 330 8.07 20.58 15.91
N LEU A 331 6.74 20.42 15.91
CA LEU A 331 6.11 19.15 15.56
C LEU A 331 6.36 18.82 14.09
N TYR A 332 6.55 17.53 13.79
CA TYR A 332 6.86 17.04 12.46
C TYR A 332 6.30 15.62 12.23
N THR A 333 6.33 15.17 10.99
CA THR A 333 6.00 13.79 10.59
C THR A 333 6.92 13.34 9.46
N PHE A 334 7.41 12.09 9.53
CA PHE A 334 8.01 11.41 8.38
C PHE A 334 6.99 10.55 7.65
N ILE A 335 7.03 10.56 6.32
CA ILE A 335 6.18 9.71 5.47
C ILE A 335 7.08 8.85 4.59
N TYR A 336 7.02 7.54 4.80
CA TYR A 336 7.73 6.54 3.99
C TYR A 336 6.75 5.73 3.16
N GLN A 337 6.97 5.68 1.85
CA GLN A 337 6.27 4.74 0.98
C GLN A 337 7.19 3.57 0.64
N ASP A 338 6.82 2.37 1.07
CA ASP A 338 7.59 1.17 0.72
C ASP A 338 7.31 0.71 -0.73
N ARG A 339 8.03 -0.31 -1.17
CA ARG A 339 7.94 -0.86 -2.54
C ARG A 339 6.57 -1.45 -2.90
N THR A 340 5.79 -1.92 -1.93
CA THR A 340 4.40 -2.36 -2.18
C THR A 340 3.45 -1.17 -2.32
N GLY A 341 3.94 0.03 -1.99
CA GLY A 341 3.25 1.30 -1.97
C GLY A 341 2.41 1.51 -0.70
N ARG A 342 2.60 0.68 0.33
CA ARG A 342 2.14 0.95 1.69
C ARG A 342 2.82 2.22 2.19
N ILE A 343 2.03 3.09 2.81
CA ILE A 343 2.47 4.35 3.39
C ILE A 343 2.56 4.16 4.90
N LEU A 344 3.73 4.47 5.46
CA LEU A 344 4.04 4.49 6.88
C LEU A 344 4.28 5.94 7.28
N GLU A 345 3.59 6.38 8.32
CA GLU A 345 3.67 7.73 8.88
C GLU A 345 4.27 7.59 10.27
N PHE A 346 5.33 8.36 10.56
CA PHE A 346 6.02 8.38 11.85
C PHE A 346 5.96 9.81 12.39
N ASP A 347 5.13 9.98 13.41
CA ASP A 347 4.78 11.28 13.97
C ASP A 347 5.68 11.65 15.14
N HIS A 348 5.78 12.96 15.42
CA HIS A 348 6.50 13.50 16.57
C HIS A 348 5.96 12.91 17.91
N PRO A 349 6.80 12.61 18.92
CA PRO A 349 6.38 11.96 20.16
C PRO A 349 5.28 12.70 20.94
N GLU A 350 5.29 14.03 20.91
CA GLU A 350 4.24 14.87 21.52
C GLU A 350 2.85 14.76 20.88
N LEU A 351 2.71 14.16 19.69
CA LEU A 351 1.40 13.88 19.09
C LEU A 351 0.69 12.67 19.73
N GLU A 352 1.38 11.94 20.62
CA GLU A 352 0.87 10.75 21.33
C GLU A 352 0.33 9.65 20.40
N SER A 353 0.74 9.67 19.14
CA SER A 353 0.56 8.63 18.12
C SER A 353 1.55 7.50 18.38
N ASN A 354 1.06 6.31 18.75
CA ASN A 354 1.92 5.15 18.97
C ASN A 354 1.87 4.18 17.78
N PRO A 355 3.03 3.72 17.26
CA PRO A 355 4.39 4.16 17.60
C PRO A 355 4.76 5.54 17.01
N ASP A 356 5.77 6.18 17.57
CA ASP A 356 6.27 7.51 17.15
C ASP A 356 7.72 7.45 16.60
N THR A 357 8.31 8.60 16.26
CA THR A 357 9.68 8.67 15.72
C THR A 357 10.78 8.20 16.67
N SER A 358 10.54 8.16 17.98
CA SER A 358 11.51 7.64 18.96
C SER A 358 11.57 6.10 18.98
N ASP A 359 10.53 5.43 18.48
CA ASP A 359 10.44 3.96 18.44
C ASP A 359 11.25 3.32 17.30
N PHE A 360 11.69 4.10 16.31
CA PHE A 360 12.36 3.60 15.11
C PHE A 360 13.71 4.26 14.88
N ARG A 361 14.72 3.46 14.57
CA ARG A 361 16.01 3.95 14.06
C ARG A 361 16.00 4.00 12.56
N LEU A 362 16.84 4.87 11.99
CA LEU A 362 16.97 5.01 10.56
C LEU A 362 17.27 3.68 9.86
N GLY A 363 18.15 2.86 10.44
CA GLY A 363 18.48 1.54 9.92
C GLY A 363 17.37 0.50 10.04
N ASP A 364 16.32 0.74 10.84
CA ASP A 364 15.15 -0.13 10.92
C ASP A 364 14.23 0.06 9.69
N LEU A 365 14.20 1.27 9.11
CA LEU A 365 13.46 1.55 7.88
C LEU A 365 14.19 0.81 6.76
N SER A 366 13.57 -0.23 6.19
CA SER A 366 14.12 -1.01 5.06
C SER A 366 14.16 -0.19 3.77
N LEU A 367 14.91 0.91 3.78
CA LEU A 367 15.13 1.85 2.69
C LEU A 367 16.07 1.22 1.66
N GLU A 368 15.75 1.40 0.39
CA GLU A 368 16.62 1.07 -0.72
C GLU A 368 17.23 2.33 -1.31
N ILE A 369 18.43 2.21 -1.90
CA ILE A 369 19.03 3.32 -2.64
C ILE A 369 18.03 3.81 -3.70
N GLU A 370 17.99 5.13 -3.92
CA GLU A 370 17.00 5.82 -4.74
C GLU A 370 15.60 5.96 -4.14
N ASN A 371 15.36 5.47 -2.90
CA ASN A 371 14.13 5.75 -2.18
C ASN A 371 14.08 7.19 -1.67
N HIS A 372 12.84 7.66 -1.48
CA HIS A 372 12.52 8.94 -0.89
C HIS A 372 11.86 8.72 0.46
N LEU A 373 12.26 9.53 1.44
CA LEU A 373 11.58 9.69 2.72
C LEU A 373 11.11 11.15 2.79
N GLN A 374 9.80 11.38 2.92
CA GLN A 374 9.28 12.74 3.09
C GLN A 374 9.35 13.13 4.55
N PHE A 375 9.69 14.39 4.83
CA PHE A 375 9.74 14.95 6.16
C PHE A 375 8.97 16.27 6.16
N ILE A 376 7.80 16.28 6.80
CA ILE A 376 6.96 17.46 6.96
C ILE A 376 7.31 18.07 8.31
N PHE A 377 8.02 19.20 8.28
CA PHE A 377 8.51 19.88 9.47
C PHE A 377 7.66 21.11 9.79
N ASP A 378 7.47 21.38 11.08
CA ASP A 378 6.60 22.43 11.59
C ASP A 378 5.20 22.29 11.01
N LEU A 379 4.39 21.38 11.58
CA LEU A 379 3.04 21.04 11.11
C LEU A 379 2.06 22.22 11.01
N ARG A 380 2.45 23.43 11.42
CA ARG A 380 1.70 24.66 11.14
C ARG A 380 2.05 25.25 9.77
N ASN A 381 3.34 25.32 9.44
CA ASN A 381 3.84 25.90 8.20
C ASN A 381 4.06 24.85 7.10
N GLU A 382 4.11 23.57 7.47
CA GLU A 382 4.22 22.41 6.59
C GLU A 382 5.43 22.49 5.65
N TRP A 383 6.64 22.72 6.21
CA TRP A 383 7.86 22.69 5.42
C TRP A 383 8.14 21.26 4.92
N GLU A 384 7.97 21.05 3.61
CA GLU A 384 8.15 19.75 2.97
C GLU A 384 9.60 19.52 2.53
N PHE A 385 10.32 18.69 3.28
CA PHE A 385 11.63 18.18 2.90
C PHE A 385 11.53 16.85 2.16
N ASP A 386 12.31 16.70 1.10
CA ASP A 386 12.49 15.44 0.36
C ASP A 386 13.88 14.86 0.64
N LEU A 387 13.94 13.69 1.27
CA LEU A 387 15.19 13.00 1.58
C LEU A 387 15.39 11.87 0.57
N TYR A 388 16.26 12.11 -0.42
CA TYR A 388 16.63 11.12 -1.41
C TYR A 388 17.86 10.32 -0.97
N LEU A 389 17.73 8.99 -0.81
CA LEU A 389 18.83 8.13 -0.39
C LEU A 389 19.80 7.87 -1.55
N GLU A 390 20.95 8.54 -1.55
CA GLU A 390 21.97 8.39 -2.60
C GLU A 390 22.84 7.13 -2.37
N LYS A 391 23.11 6.79 -1.11
CA LYS A 391 24.07 5.72 -0.76
C LYS A 391 23.90 5.24 0.68
N ILE A 392 24.23 3.98 0.94
CA ILE A 392 24.50 3.45 2.28
C ILE A 392 25.95 2.98 2.32
N ASP A 393 26.75 3.60 3.19
CA ASP A 393 28.15 3.23 3.43
C ASP A 393 28.25 2.26 4.61
N PRO A 394 28.70 1.01 4.41
CA PRO A 394 28.72 -0.01 5.47
C PRO A 394 29.86 0.17 6.48
N ASP A 395 30.79 1.09 6.24
CA ASP A 395 31.94 1.31 7.11
C ASP A 395 31.58 2.37 8.17
N HIS A 396 31.21 1.90 9.36
CA HIS A 396 30.80 2.71 10.52
C HIS A 396 31.91 3.60 11.11
N GLY A 397 33.12 3.50 10.57
CA GLY A 397 34.34 3.88 11.28
C GLY A 397 34.62 5.38 11.37
N GLU A 398 34.01 6.24 10.54
CA GLU A 398 34.41 7.66 10.46
C GLU A 398 33.35 8.66 10.94
N ILE A 399 32.06 8.34 10.89
CA ILE A 399 30.97 9.29 11.19
C ILE A 399 30.13 8.77 12.36
N GLN A 400 30.26 9.42 13.52
CA GLN A 400 29.56 9.07 14.78
C GLN A 400 28.35 9.98 15.07
N GLU A 401 28.23 11.08 14.34
CA GLU A 401 27.14 12.05 14.43
C GLU A 401 26.74 12.43 13.01
N SER A 402 25.55 12.99 12.83
CA SER A 402 25.16 13.49 11.52
C SER A 402 26.13 14.57 11.03
N GLN A 403 26.44 14.57 9.73
CA GLN A 403 27.37 15.54 9.14
C GLN A 403 26.88 16.03 7.79
N VAL A 404 26.82 17.36 7.62
CA VAL A 404 26.62 17.97 6.31
C VAL A 404 27.90 17.83 5.47
N LEU A 405 27.81 17.05 4.40
CA LEU A 405 28.91 16.80 3.46
C LEU A 405 29.00 17.87 2.37
N GLU A 406 27.85 18.40 1.95
CA GLU A 406 27.77 19.40 0.87
C GLU A 406 26.48 20.22 1.00
N SER A 407 26.53 21.49 0.59
CA SER A 407 25.40 22.42 0.67
C SER A 407 25.24 23.23 -0.61
N HIS A 408 23.99 23.54 -0.96
CA HIS A 408 23.65 24.42 -2.07
C HIS A 408 22.45 25.30 -1.74
N GLY A 409 22.59 26.59 -2.06
CA GLY A 409 21.58 27.61 -1.77
C GLY A 409 21.57 28.01 -0.28
N GLN A 410 21.04 29.20 -0.01
CA GLN A 410 20.76 29.66 1.35
C GLN A 410 19.44 29.07 1.81
N PRO A 411 19.35 28.51 3.02
CA PRO A 411 18.08 27.99 3.51
C PRO A 411 17.04 29.13 3.58
N PRO A 412 15.75 28.84 3.39
CA PRO A 412 14.70 29.85 3.61
C PRO A 412 14.71 30.32 5.06
N GLU A 413 14.23 31.53 5.33
CA GLU A 413 14.08 32.01 6.71
C GLU A 413 12.91 31.25 7.39
N GLN A 414 13.16 30.70 8.57
CA GLN A 414 12.10 30.16 9.43
C GLN A 414 11.41 31.35 10.13
N GLU A 415 10.09 31.48 9.96
CA GLU A 415 9.34 32.50 10.68
C GLU A 415 9.26 32.13 12.18
N GLU A 416 10.02 32.83 13.03
CA GLU A 416 9.95 32.64 14.49
C GLU A 416 8.57 33.06 15.02
N GLU A 417 7.96 32.22 15.86
CA GLU A 417 6.74 32.60 16.57
C GLU A 417 7.03 33.73 17.57
N TYR A 418 6.30 34.85 17.44
CA TYR A 418 6.27 35.85 18.49
C TYR A 418 5.47 35.33 19.68
N ILE A 419 6.10 35.23 20.85
CA ILE A 419 5.38 34.98 22.09
C ILE A 419 4.58 36.25 22.42
N VAL A 420 3.25 36.14 22.40
CA VAL A 420 2.37 37.19 22.91
C VAL A 420 2.40 37.11 24.44
N CYS A 421 3.25 37.91 25.06
CA CYS A 421 3.26 38.07 26.51
C CYS A 421 2.13 39.00 26.92
N PHE A 422 1.18 38.50 27.73
CA PHE A 422 0.23 39.35 28.42
C PHE A 422 0.92 39.92 29.67
N ILE A 423 1.28 41.21 29.62
CA ILE A 423 1.72 41.93 30.82
C ILE A 423 0.45 42.30 31.60
N GLU A 424 0.34 41.82 32.83
CA GLU A 424 -0.90 41.86 33.64
C GLU A 424 -1.43 43.26 33.98
N ASP A 425 -0.76 44.36 33.63
CA ASP A 425 -1.15 45.70 34.08
C ASP A 425 -1.50 46.73 33.00
N GLU A 426 -1.30 46.50 31.70
CA GLU A 426 -1.85 47.37 30.64
C GLU A 426 -2.13 46.54 29.38
N TRP A 427 -3.22 46.84 28.65
CA TRP A 427 -3.64 46.17 27.41
C TRP A 427 -2.70 46.46 26.21
N THR A 428 -1.39 46.38 26.42
CA THR A 428 -0.34 46.53 25.42
C THR A 428 0.13 45.14 24.99
N ILE A 429 -0.05 44.84 23.70
CA ILE A 429 0.50 43.65 23.06
C ILE A 429 1.95 44.00 22.68
N GLU A 430 2.93 43.38 23.35
CA GLU A 430 4.32 43.38 22.90
C GLU A 430 4.62 42.06 22.20
N LEU A 431 5.17 42.13 20.99
CA LEU A 431 5.74 41.00 20.27
C LEU A 431 7.23 40.94 20.63
N LYS A 432 7.66 39.88 21.31
CA LYS A 432 9.07 39.65 21.66
C LYS A 432 9.61 38.40 20.95
N LYS A 433 10.89 38.45 20.58
CA LYS A 433 11.63 37.28 20.11
C LYS A 433 12.08 36.42 21.29
N PRO A 434 12.28 35.11 21.09
CA PRO A 434 12.67 34.18 22.17
C PRO A 434 14.02 34.50 22.85
N ASP A 435 14.92 35.23 22.18
CA ASP A 435 16.28 35.50 22.67
C ASP A 435 16.49 36.94 23.23
N ASP A 436 15.41 37.72 23.39
CA ASP A 436 15.48 39.04 24.04
C ASP A 436 15.31 38.90 25.57
N ASP A 437 16.31 38.33 26.25
CA ASP A 437 16.45 38.35 27.72
C ASP A 437 17.24 39.57 28.23
#